data_AF-A0A7V2AUD1-F1
#
_entry.id   AF-A0A7V2AUD1-F1
#
_cell.length_a   1.000
_cell.length_b   1.000
_cell.length_c   1.000
_cell.angle_alpha   90.00
_cell.angle_beta   90.00
_cell.angle_gamma   90.00
#
_symmetry.space_group_name_H-M   'P 1'
#
loop_
_entity.id
_entity.type
_entity.pdbx_description
1 polymer ?
#
loop_
_entity_poly.entity_id
_entity_poly.type
_entity_poly.pdbx_seq_one_letter_code
_entity_poly.pdbx_strand_id
1 'polypeptide(L)'
;MKEDSPQGASKKLDELYEISRRILDAFPLTPKLDMPPEEIASREESLRLEFGALCVHLLSMAAAEIRVKGLHEKRHDPDLDEVTINDAACIAVSFLFYPRKRGGLREIVEIIRSLFRRNPDAGPVDLFNYLSAAVSRNLKQSAKQKARFENPWYSCIAKCVDFHVKSRPRYAVEGQHIIDTHAEDPPGRLPTATSEDILELCNRRSPIPKKPGAAIDLIFDCLRENNAHDGGIPRRELYLAVYKLLTPHMTVEFPRNSTPTPEDIYLISKLHVEACDLLGEMRETYSWRKIKDGVIQAAYLAAGEDILMDLINFGKPRNSRHEYLSAHIGGFTKKDWSVHRGSFQHFVKVLEQRWAERLHAL
;
A
#
# COMPACT_ATOMS: atom_id res chain seq x y z
N MET A 1 31.31 -18.66 -9.12
CA MET A 1 30.82 -17.27 -9.04
C MET A 1 32.03 -16.37 -9.16
N LYS A 2 32.13 -15.53 -10.20
CA LYS A 2 33.19 -14.50 -10.25
C LYS A 2 32.81 -13.42 -9.23
N GLU A 3 33.63 -13.25 -8.21
CA GLU A 3 33.52 -12.15 -7.26
C GLU A 3 33.70 -10.83 -8.04
N ASP A 4 32.67 -9.98 -8.04
CA ASP A 4 32.79 -8.63 -8.58
C ASP A 4 33.80 -7.87 -7.70
N SER A 5 34.93 -7.46 -8.29
CA SER A 5 35.94 -6.64 -7.62
C SER A 5 35.35 -5.29 -7.18
N PRO A 6 35.96 -4.58 -6.22
CA PRO A 6 35.53 -3.23 -5.81
C PRO A 6 35.40 -2.24 -6.99
N GLN A 7 36.21 -2.43 -8.04
CA GLN A 7 36.14 -1.69 -9.30
C GLN A 7 34.88 -2.01 -10.12
N GLY A 8 34.37 -3.25 -10.07
CA GLY A 8 33.11 -3.65 -10.70
C GLY A 8 31.88 -3.06 -10.00
N ALA A 9 31.94 -2.89 -8.68
CA ALA A 9 30.87 -2.23 -7.91
C ALA A 9 30.78 -0.73 -8.22
N SER A 10 31.92 -0.03 -8.33
CA SER A 10 31.96 1.37 -8.77
C SER A 10 31.35 1.54 -10.16
N LYS A 11 31.73 0.68 -11.10
CA LYS A 11 31.23 0.73 -12.48
C LYS A 11 29.70 0.57 -12.58
N LYS A 12 29.11 -0.32 -11.77
CA LYS A 12 27.64 -0.51 -11.73
C LYS A 12 26.90 0.69 -11.14
N LEU A 13 27.51 1.41 -10.19
CA LEU A 13 26.96 2.66 -9.65
C LEU A 13 27.01 3.78 -10.68
N ASP A 14 28.12 3.89 -11.41
CA ASP A 14 28.27 4.86 -12.49
C ASP A 14 27.27 4.57 -13.63
N GLU A 15 27.08 3.30 -14.00
CA GLU A 15 26.06 2.90 -14.99
C GLU A 15 24.64 3.29 -14.56
N LEU A 16 24.25 3.01 -13.31
CA LEU A 16 22.95 3.44 -12.76
C LEU A 16 22.78 4.96 -12.81
N TYR A 17 23.85 5.70 -12.50
CA TYR A 17 23.87 7.15 -12.54
C TYR A 17 23.67 7.69 -13.95
N GLU A 18 24.41 7.18 -14.92
CA GLU A 18 24.28 7.56 -16.33
C GLU A 18 22.91 7.23 -16.91
N ILE A 19 22.36 6.05 -16.60
CA ILE A 19 20.99 5.67 -17.00
C ILE A 19 19.97 6.67 -16.44
N SER A 20 20.07 7.00 -15.15
CA SER A 20 19.15 7.92 -14.49
C SER A 20 19.29 9.36 -15.01
N ARG A 21 20.49 9.77 -15.39
CA ARG A 21 20.75 11.05 -16.07
C ARG A 21 20.12 11.12 -17.44
N ARG A 22 20.31 10.11 -18.30
CA ARG A 22 19.68 10.06 -19.63
C ARG A 22 18.16 10.09 -19.54
N ILE A 23 17.59 9.36 -18.58
CA ILE A 23 16.16 9.42 -18.30
C ILE A 23 15.79 10.86 -17.94
N LEU A 24 16.47 11.48 -16.97
CA LEU A 24 16.16 12.84 -16.53
C LEU A 24 16.27 13.88 -17.65
N ASP A 25 17.33 13.83 -18.45
CA ASP A 25 17.60 14.79 -19.53
C ASP A 25 16.56 14.73 -20.64
N ALA A 26 15.95 13.55 -20.83
CA ALA A 26 14.86 13.36 -21.75
C ALA A 26 13.51 13.87 -21.22
N PHE A 27 13.44 14.45 -20.01
CA PHE A 27 12.24 15.12 -19.47
C PHE A 27 12.52 16.59 -19.13
N PRO A 28 11.54 17.50 -19.27
CA PRO A 28 11.75 18.92 -18.98
C PRO A 28 11.98 19.14 -17.48
N LEU A 29 12.92 20.02 -17.14
CA LEU A 29 13.25 20.40 -15.76
C LEU A 29 12.22 21.37 -15.13
N THR A 30 10.99 21.43 -15.64
CA THR A 30 9.94 22.33 -15.17
C THR A 30 9.39 21.93 -13.79
N PRO A 31 8.88 22.88 -12.97
CA PRO A 31 8.35 22.63 -11.61
C PRO A 31 7.42 21.43 -11.50
N LYS A 32 6.57 21.25 -12.50
CA LYS A 32 5.73 20.08 -12.73
C LYS A 32 6.07 19.48 -14.08
N LEU A 33 5.97 18.16 -14.19
CA LEU A 33 6.05 17.47 -15.47
C LEU A 33 4.72 17.71 -16.20
N ASP A 34 4.54 18.94 -16.69
CA ASP A 34 3.37 19.41 -17.44
C ASP A 34 3.59 19.13 -18.92
N MET A 35 3.68 17.83 -19.27
CA MET A 35 3.76 17.37 -20.65
C MET A 35 2.44 16.69 -21.06
N PRO A 36 2.03 16.80 -22.33
CA PRO A 36 0.94 16.01 -22.88
C PRO A 36 1.18 14.49 -22.67
N PRO A 37 0.15 13.70 -22.36
CA PRO A 37 0.28 12.25 -22.18
C PRO A 37 0.92 11.53 -23.39
N GLU A 38 0.66 11.99 -24.60
CA GLU A 38 1.22 11.45 -25.85
C GLU A 38 2.74 11.65 -25.95
N GLU A 39 3.24 12.80 -25.48
CA GLU A 39 4.66 13.11 -25.45
C GLU A 39 5.38 12.33 -24.33
N ILE A 40 4.71 12.12 -23.20
CA ILE A 40 5.18 11.23 -22.14
C ILE A 40 5.32 9.81 -22.70
N ALA A 41 4.28 9.27 -23.33
CA ALA A 41 4.30 7.92 -23.90
C ALA A 41 5.37 7.76 -24.98
N SER A 42 5.57 8.77 -25.83
CA SER A 42 6.62 8.74 -26.86
C SER A 42 8.03 8.72 -26.26
N ARG A 43 8.28 9.46 -25.18
CA ARG A 43 9.57 9.46 -24.46
C ARG A 43 9.76 8.19 -23.64
N GLU A 44 8.69 7.63 -23.11
CA GLU A 44 8.70 6.34 -22.43
C GLU A 44 9.12 5.20 -23.38
N GLU A 45 8.60 5.20 -24.61
CA GLU A 45 9.02 4.22 -25.63
C GLU A 45 10.46 4.45 -26.10
N SER A 46 10.90 5.70 -26.27
CA SER A 46 12.28 5.99 -26.71
C SER A 46 13.34 5.62 -25.67
N LEU A 47 12.99 5.65 -24.37
CA LEU A 47 13.86 5.32 -23.24
C LEU A 47 13.61 3.90 -22.71
N ARG A 48 12.93 3.04 -23.46
CA ARG A 48 12.51 1.72 -23.00
C ARG A 48 13.68 0.87 -22.49
N LEU A 49 14.86 0.99 -23.10
CA LEU A 49 16.07 0.28 -22.68
C LEU A 49 16.61 0.81 -21.36
N GLU A 50 16.68 2.13 -21.20
CA GLU A 50 17.10 2.81 -19.98
C GLU A 50 16.16 2.47 -18.82
N PHE A 51 14.85 2.51 -19.04
CA PHE A 51 13.86 2.12 -18.05
C PHE A 51 13.94 0.63 -17.69
N GLY A 52 14.18 -0.24 -18.67
CA GLY A 52 14.43 -1.66 -18.43
C GLY A 52 15.66 -1.89 -17.55
N ALA A 53 16.77 -1.21 -17.84
CA ALA A 53 17.99 -1.29 -17.06
C ALA A 53 17.80 -0.74 -15.64
N LEU A 54 17.15 0.41 -15.48
CA LEU A 54 16.81 0.98 -14.18
C LEU A 54 15.93 0.02 -13.36
N CYS A 55 14.94 -0.61 -13.99
CA CYS A 55 14.09 -1.60 -13.34
C CYS A 55 14.89 -2.78 -12.78
N VAL A 56 15.83 -3.33 -13.57
CA VAL A 56 16.72 -4.43 -13.11
C VAL A 56 17.57 -4.01 -11.90
N HIS A 57 18.09 -2.77 -11.88
CA HIS A 57 18.81 -2.25 -10.72
C HIS A 57 17.91 -2.15 -9.49
N LEU A 58 16.70 -1.62 -9.62
CA LEU A 58 15.75 -1.48 -8.52
C LEU A 58 15.28 -2.85 -7.98
N LEU A 59 15.07 -3.84 -8.85
CA LEU A 59 14.77 -5.22 -8.47
C LEU A 59 15.91 -5.83 -7.66
N SER A 60 17.15 -5.61 -8.10
CA SER A 60 18.35 -6.08 -7.41
C SER A 60 18.50 -5.41 -6.04
N MET A 61 18.22 -4.11 -5.93
CA MET A 61 18.19 -3.39 -4.65
C MET A 61 17.12 -3.94 -3.71
N ALA A 62 15.91 -4.20 -4.22
CA ALA A 62 14.81 -4.72 -3.44
C ALA A 62 15.10 -6.13 -2.92
N ALA A 63 15.63 -7.01 -3.78
CA ALA A 63 16.05 -8.36 -3.40
C ALA A 63 17.16 -8.33 -2.35
N ALA A 64 18.17 -7.45 -2.51
CA ALA A 64 19.23 -7.27 -1.54
C ALA A 64 18.70 -6.76 -0.19
N GLU A 65 17.76 -5.81 -0.21
CA GLU A 65 17.15 -5.28 1.00
C GLU A 65 16.30 -6.34 1.74
N ILE A 66 15.59 -7.20 1.02
CA ILE A 66 14.88 -8.34 1.60
C ILE A 66 15.88 -9.31 2.25
N ARG A 67 16.95 -9.70 1.54
CA ARG A 67 17.98 -10.63 2.04
C ARG A 67 18.69 -10.10 3.29
N VAL A 68 19.08 -8.83 3.29
CA VAL A 68 19.94 -8.26 4.34
C VAL A 68 19.12 -7.82 5.56
N LYS A 69 17.91 -7.29 5.36
CA LYS A 69 17.13 -6.70 6.46
C LYS A 69 15.96 -7.57 6.94
N GLY A 70 15.72 -8.73 6.32
CA GLY A 70 14.60 -9.63 6.67
C GLY A 70 13.24 -8.94 6.58
N LEU A 71 13.10 -7.94 5.71
CA LEU A 71 11.91 -7.09 5.62
C LEU A 71 10.65 -7.86 5.19
N HIS A 72 10.82 -9.03 4.57
CA HIS A 72 9.74 -9.94 4.21
C HIS A 72 9.36 -10.87 5.36
N GLU A 73 10.33 -11.40 6.11
CA GLU A 73 10.11 -12.40 7.18
C GLU A 73 9.23 -11.92 8.34
N LYS A 74 9.18 -10.61 8.63
CA LYS A 74 8.47 -10.11 9.83
C LYS A 74 6.94 -10.13 9.75
N ARG A 75 6.34 -10.57 8.64
CA ARG A 75 4.87 -10.58 8.44
C ARG A 75 4.34 -11.81 7.71
N HIS A 76 5.19 -12.78 7.40
CA HIS A 76 4.75 -14.03 6.80
C HIS A 76 4.35 -15.02 7.88
N ASP A 77 3.20 -15.63 7.69
CA ASP A 77 2.84 -16.87 8.37
C ASP A 77 3.86 -17.93 7.93
N PRO A 78 4.60 -18.60 8.85
CA PRO A 78 5.59 -19.62 8.49
C PRO A 78 5.00 -20.83 7.73
N ASP A 79 3.67 -20.93 7.64
CA ASP A 79 2.94 -22.02 7.00
C ASP A 79 2.52 -21.73 5.53
N LEU A 80 2.85 -20.56 4.96
CA LEU A 80 2.52 -20.21 3.58
C LEU A 80 3.70 -20.51 2.62
N ASP A 81 3.42 -21.32 1.59
CA ASP A 81 4.37 -21.72 0.54
C ASP A 81 5.16 -20.54 -0.09
N GLU A 82 6.41 -20.84 -0.42
CA GLU A 82 7.53 -19.92 -0.69
C GLU A 82 7.25 -18.85 -1.76
N VAL A 83 6.84 -17.65 -1.33
CA VAL A 83 7.00 -16.44 -2.16
C VAL A 83 8.50 -16.14 -2.24
N THR A 84 9.08 -16.29 -3.44
CA THR A 84 10.51 -16.07 -3.60
C THR A 84 10.85 -14.60 -3.36
N ILE A 85 12.09 -14.34 -2.92
CA ILE A 85 12.62 -12.98 -2.71
C ILE A 85 12.44 -12.12 -3.97
N ASN A 86 12.49 -12.74 -5.14
CA ASN A 86 12.36 -12.06 -6.42
C ASN A 86 10.91 -11.63 -6.68
N ASP A 87 9.91 -12.45 -6.31
CA ASP A 87 8.48 -12.09 -6.45
C ASP A 87 8.12 -10.90 -5.56
N ALA A 88 8.62 -10.92 -4.32
CA ALA A 88 8.48 -9.83 -3.37
C ALA A 88 9.14 -8.52 -3.86
N ALA A 89 10.34 -8.63 -4.44
CA ALA A 89 11.04 -7.52 -5.06
C ALA A 89 10.27 -6.97 -6.28
N CYS A 90 9.77 -7.84 -7.15
CA CYS A 90 8.95 -7.49 -8.30
C CYS A 90 7.70 -6.71 -7.91
N ILE A 91 6.96 -7.16 -6.89
CA ILE A 91 5.76 -6.46 -6.41
C ILE A 91 6.10 -5.09 -5.82
N ALA A 92 7.20 -4.96 -5.09
CA ALA A 92 7.59 -3.67 -4.50
C ALA A 92 8.09 -2.66 -5.53
N VAL A 93 8.86 -3.14 -6.50
CA VAL A 93 9.38 -2.30 -7.59
C VAL A 93 8.29 -1.96 -8.59
N SER A 94 7.33 -2.86 -8.84
CA SER A 94 6.22 -2.55 -9.75
C SER A 94 5.46 -1.31 -9.31
N PHE A 95 5.30 -1.04 -8.01
CA PHE A 95 4.69 0.21 -7.53
C PHE A 95 5.43 1.49 -7.91
N LEU A 96 6.73 1.44 -8.23
CA LEU A 96 7.49 2.57 -8.76
C LEU A 96 7.22 2.82 -10.26
N PHE A 97 6.64 1.84 -10.94
CA PHE A 97 6.39 1.82 -12.38
C PHE A 97 4.89 1.69 -12.72
N TYR A 98 4.02 1.43 -11.74
CA TYR A 98 2.61 1.11 -11.98
C TYR A 98 1.73 2.37 -12.07
N PRO A 99 0.70 2.40 -12.94
CA PRO A 99 -0.01 3.62 -13.31
C PRO A 99 -1.03 4.15 -12.27
N ARG A 100 -0.99 3.71 -11.00
CA ARG A 100 -2.08 3.93 -10.03
C ARG A 100 -2.44 5.40 -9.74
N LYS A 101 -1.64 6.38 -10.20
CA LYS A 101 -1.91 7.83 -10.05
C LYS A 101 -1.48 8.70 -11.26
N ARG A 102 -1.72 8.24 -12.49
CA ARG A 102 -1.37 8.94 -13.76
C ARG A 102 0.11 9.13 -14.08
N GLY A 103 0.94 8.13 -13.82
CA GLY A 103 2.32 8.33 -14.23
C GLY A 103 3.21 7.13 -14.20
N GLY A 104 2.87 6.06 -14.92
CA GLY A 104 3.71 4.87 -15.13
C GLY A 104 5.21 5.08 -14.89
N LEU A 105 5.99 5.34 -15.94
CA LEU A 105 7.43 5.60 -15.78
C LEU A 105 7.69 7.04 -15.27
N ARG A 106 6.68 7.90 -15.26
CA ARG A 106 6.73 9.26 -14.71
C ARG A 106 7.00 9.31 -13.19
N GLU A 107 6.50 8.37 -12.39
CA GLU A 107 6.72 8.38 -10.93
C GLU A 107 8.20 8.15 -10.60
N ILE A 108 8.86 7.24 -11.32
CA ILE A 108 10.30 7.04 -11.17
C ILE A 108 11.11 8.25 -11.68
N VAL A 109 10.68 8.90 -12.78
CA VAL A 109 11.29 10.16 -13.25
C VAL A 109 11.17 11.26 -12.20
N GLU A 110 10.02 11.40 -11.55
CA GLU A 110 9.81 12.37 -10.47
C GLU A 110 10.68 12.08 -9.25
N ILE A 111 10.88 10.81 -8.90
CA ILE A 111 11.80 10.40 -7.83
C ILE A 111 13.22 10.83 -8.17
N ILE A 112 13.72 10.51 -9.38
CA ILE A 112 15.06 10.89 -9.84
C ILE A 112 15.20 12.42 -9.84
N ARG A 113 14.24 13.13 -10.43
CA ARG A 113 14.23 14.60 -10.51
C ARG A 113 14.24 15.26 -9.14
N SER A 114 13.51 14.70 -8.16
CA SER A 114 13.44 15.21 -6.79
C SER A 114 14.82 15.19 -6.11
N LEU A 115 15.67 14.19 -6.39
CA LEU A 115 17.05 14.18 -5.92
C LEU A 115 17.85 15.35 -6.49
N PHE A 116 17.94 15.47 -7.82
CA PHE A 116 18.76 16.49 -8.48
C PHE A 116 18.27 17.91 -8.22
N ARG A 117 16.99 18.10 -7.88
CA ARG A 117 16.49 19.38 -7.37
C ARG A 117 17.00 19.74 -5.99
N ARG A 118 17.08 18.76 -5.10
CA ARG A 118 17.52 18.96 -3.72
C ARG A 118 19.04 19.03 -3.61
N ASN A 119 19.73 18.33 -4.50
CA ASN A 119 21.17 18.31 -4.60
C ASN A 119 21.58 18.31 -6.09
N PRO A 120 21.83 19.50 -6.69
CA PRO A 120 22.25 19.63 -8.09
C PRO A 120 23.57 18.90 -8.40
N ASP A 121 24.45 18.78 -7.41
CA ASP A 121 25.76 18.15 -7.50
C ASP A 121 25.74 16.68 -7.05
N ALA A 122 24.56 16.05 -6.99
CA ALA A 122 24.41 14.65 -6.58
C ALA A 122 25.26 13.72 -7.44
N GLY A 123 26.05 12.87 -6.79
CA GLY A 123 26.89 11.87 -7.45
C GLY A 123 26.23 10.47 -7.51
N PRO A 124 26.95 9.47 -8.06
CA PRO A 124 26.47 8.09 -8.18
C PRO A 124 26.02 7.46 -6.86
N VAL A 125 26.74 7.71 -5.77
CA VAL A 125 26.43 7.18 -4.44
C VAL A 125 25.17 7.82 -3.85
N ASP A 126 24.97 9.13 -4.04
CA ASP A 126 23.79 9.84 -3.56
C ASP A 126 22.51 9.30 -4.22
N LEU A 127 22.59 9.10 -5.54
CA LEU A 127 21.51 8.51 -6.32
C LEU A 127 21.18 7.09 -5.84
N PHE A 128 22.19 6.25 -5.66
CA PHE A 128 21.99 4.90 -5.16
C PHE A 128 21.28 4.88 -3.80
N ASN A 129 21.74 5.68 -2.85
CA ASN A 129 21.14 5.78 -1.52
C ASN A 129 19.69 6.29 -1.58
N TYR A 130 19.42 7.26 -2.45
CA TYR A 130 18.10 7.84 -2.63
C TYR A 130 17.10 6.84 -3.22
N LEU A 131 17.51 6.12 -4.27
CA LEU A 131 16.71 5.05 -4.88
C LEU A 131 16.51 3.87 -3.94
N SER A 132 17.55 3.47 -3.19
CA SER A 132 17.43 2.44 -2.16
C SER A 132 16.39 2.83 -1.11
N ALA A 133 16.40 4.07 -0.61
CA ALA A 133 15.39 4.54 0.34
C ALA A 133 13.96 4.60 -0.25
N ALA A 134 13.82 4.85 -1.55
CA ALA A 134 12.53 4.75 -2.24
C ALA A 134 12.04 3.29 -2.30
N VAL A 135 12.91 2.35 -2.67
CA VAL A 135 12.65 0.91 -2.67
C VAL A 135 12.26 0.42 -1.27
N SER A 136 13.00 0.79 -0.22
CA SER A 136 12.68 0.41 1.17
C SER A 136 11.29 0.85 1.60
N ARG A 137 10.88 2.06 1.19
CA ARG A 137 9.54 2.59 1.51
C ARG A 137 8.45 1.79 0.81
N ASN A 138 8.66 1.45 -0.47
CA ASN A 138 7.72 0.62 -1.22
C ASN A 138 7.67 -0.81 -0.70
N LEU A 139 8.79 -1.45 -0.36
CA LEU A 139 8.79 -2.76 0.30
C LEU A 139 7.95 -2.76 1.58
N LYS A 140 8.13 -1.75 2.44
CA LYS A 140 7.32 -1.57 3.66
C LYS A 140 5.84 -1.35 3.33
N GLN A 141 5.53 -0.66 2.23
CA GLN A 141 4.16 -0.43 1.78
C GLN A 141 3.53 -1.71 1.23
N SER A 142 4.22 -2.47 0.38
CA SER A 142 3.80 -3.77 -0.14
C SER A 142 3.55 -4.74 0.99
N ALA A 143 4.47 -4.85 1.95
CA ALA A 143 4.28 -5.69 3.14
C ALA A 143 3.09 -5.23 4.02
N LYS A 144 2.80 -3.92 4.06
CA LYS A 144 1.58 -3.40 4.72
C LYS A 144 0.31 -3.69 3.92
N GLN A 145 0.37 -3.65 2.59
CA GLN A 145 -0.77 -3.94 1.73
C GLN A 145 -1.09 -5.44 1.74
N LYS A 146 -0.06 -6.28 1.66
CA LYS A 146 -0.15 -7.74 1.77
C LYS A 146 -0.72 -8.16 3.14
N ALA A 147 -0.17 -7.66 4.25
CA ALA A 147 -0.73 -7.90 5.57
C ALA A 147 -2.18 -7.39 5.75
N ARG A 148 -2.57 -6.32 5.02
CA ARG A 148 -3.97 -5.84 4.98
C ARG A 148 -4.87 -6.72 4.13
N PHE A 149 -4.32 -7.42 3.15
CA PHE A 149 -5.04 -8.32 2.27
C PHE A 149 -5.25 -9.68 2.95
N GLU A 150 -4.18 -10.24 3.54
CA GLU A 150 -4.18 -11.53 4.25
C GLU A 150 -4.98 -11.48 5.57
N ASN A 151 -4.95 -10.36 6.29
CA ASN A 151 -5.76 -10.21 7.50
C ASN A 151 -6.24 -8.74 7.68
N PRO A 152 -7.30 -8.33 6.97
CA PRO A 152 -7.84 -6.98 7.01
C PRO A 152 -8.25 -6.55 8.43
N TRP A 153 -8.81 -7.49 9.20
CA TRP A 153 -9.26 -7.29 10.56
C TRP A 153 -8.10 -7.03 11.52
N TYR A 154 -7.04 -7.85 11.46
CA TYR A 154 -5.83 -7.62 12.24
C TYR A 154 -5.20 -6.27 11.92
N SER A 155 -5.10 -5.89 10.63
CA SER A 155 -4.57 -4.58 10.27
C SER A 155 -5.46 -3.42 10.72
N CYS A 156 -6.79 -3.58 10.74
CA CYS A 156 -7.72 -2.58 11.25
C CYS A 156 -7.52 -2.40 12.77
N ILE A 157 -7.45 -3.52 13.49
CA ILE A 157 -7.23 -3.54 14.95
C ILE A 157 -5.89 -2.93 15.32
N ALA A 158 -4.79 -3.28 14.65
CA ALA A 158 -3.48 -2.70 14.95
C ALA A 158 -3.49 -1.16 14.84
N LYS A 159 -4.22 -0.60 13.85
CA LYS A 159 -4.41 0.86 13.73
C LYS A 159 -5.27 1.44 14.86
N CYS A 160 -6.36 0.75 15.21
CA CYS A 160 -7.24 1.17 16.29
C CYS A 160 -6.52 1.14 17.64
N VAL A 161 -5.67 0.14 17.88
CA VAL A 161 -4.81 0.04 19.06
C VAL A 161 -3.83 1.20 19.09
N ASP A 162 -3.08 1.43 18.00
CA ASP A 162 -2.15 2.56 17.92
C ASP A 162 -2.83 3.92 18.14
N PHE A 163 -4.02 4.09 17.58
CA PHE A 163 -4.80 5.33 17.74
C PHE A 163 -5.28 5.49 19.18
N HIS A 164 -5.84 4.44 19.80
CA HIS A 164 -6.35 4.49 21.18
C HIS A 164 -5.21 4.77 22.17
N VAL A 165 -4.09 4.07 22.03
CA VAL A 165 -2.89 4.26 22.87
C VAL A 165 -2.35 5.68 22.76
N LYS A 166 -2.26 6.24 21.54
CA LYS A 166 -1.76 7.61 21.35
C LYS A 166 -2.73 8.71 21.79
N SER A 167 -4.03 8.44 21.76
CA SER A 167 -5.07 9.45 22.05
C SER A 167 -5.45 9.50 23.53
N ARG A 168 -4.95 8.57 24.35
CA ARG A 168 -5.28 8.47 25.77
C ARG A 168 -4.05 8.74 26.63
N PRO A 169 -4.16 9.57 27.69
CA PRO A 169 -3.04 9.84 28.59
C PRO A 169 -2.65 8.63 29.44
N ARG A 170 -3.52 7.62 29.53
CA ARG A 170 -3.31 6.37 30.27
C ARG A 170 -2.09 5.59 29.77
N TYR A 171 -1.74 5.67 28.49
CA TYR A 171 -0.74 4.79 27.89
C TYR A 171 0.52 5.54 27.44
N ALA A 172 1.68 4.94 27.70
CA ALA A 172 2.96 5.38 27.16
C ALA A 172 3.53 4.32 26.21
N VAL A 173 4.27 4.77 25.19
CA VAL A 173 4.98 3.90 24.25
C VAL A 173 6.47 4.00 24.51
N GLU A 174 7.04 2.92 25.03
CA GLU A 174 8.48 2.81 25.33
C GLU A 174 9.12 1.76 24.43
N GLY A 175 9.76 2.23 23.35
CA GLY A 175 10.33 1.36 22.34
C GLY A 175 9.26 0.50 21.65
N GLN A 176 9.29 -0.81 21.91
CA GLN A 176 8.30 -1.78 21.40
C GLN A 176 7.21 -2.14 22.40
N HIS A 177 7.23 -1.57 23.61
CA HIS A 177 6.26 -1.86 24.66
C HIS A 177 5.24 -0.72 24.80
N ILE A 178 4.04 -1.08 25.22
CA ILE A 178 2.99 -0.16 25.66
C ILE A 178 2.78 -0.40 27.15
N ILE A 179 2.83 0.66 27.92
CA ILE A 179 2.77 0.63 29.38
C ILE A 179 1.56 1.45 29.83
N ASP A 180 0.85 0.95 30.84
CA ASP A 180 -0.15 1.74 31.56
C ASP A 180 0.56 2.66 32.57
N THR A 181 0.51 3.97 32.30
CA THR A 181 1.15 5.02 33.13
C THR A 181 0.53 5.15 34.53
N HIS A 182 -0.62 4.51 34.77
CA HIS A 182 -1.28 4.49 36.07
C HIS A 182 -1.07 3.18 36.83
N ALA A 183 -0.33 2.22 36.26
CA ALA A 183 0.07 1.02 36.97
C ALA A 183 1.29 1.29 37.85
N GLU A 184 1.31 0.72 39.06
CA GLU A 184 2.51 0.68 39.89
C GLU A 184 3.45 -0.40 39.33
N ASP A 185 4.75 -0.10 39.25
CA ASP A 185 5.74 -1.08 38.82
C ASP A 185 5.72 -2.28 39.78
N PRO A 186 5.50 -3.51 39.29
CA PRO A 186 5.48 -4.67 40.15
C PRO A 186 6.86 -4.90 40.78
N PRO A 187 6.92 -5.40 42.03
CA PRO A 187 8.19 -5.64 42.70
C PRO A 187 8.93 -6.82 42.05
N GLY A 188 10.00 -6.52 41.30
CA GLY A 188 10.90 -7.50 40.70
C GLY A 188 10.77 -7.62 39.18
N ARG A 189 11.60 -8.46 38.55
CA ARG A 189 11.51 -8.75 37.11
C ARG A 189 10.45 -9.82 36.87
N LEU A 190 9.25 -9.41 36.52
CA LEU A 190 8.18 -10.31 36.08
C LEU A 190 8.29 -10.63 34.58
N PRO A 191 7.76 -11.77 34.13
CA PRO A 191 7.69 -12.09 32.72
C PRO A 191 6.69 -11.17 32.00
N THR A 192 7.01 -10.82 30.77
CA THR A 192 6.12 -10.09 29.87
C THR A 192 4.94 -10.96 29.44
N ALA A 193 3.71 -10.43 29.49
CA ALA A 193 2.52 -11.18 29.11
C ALA A 193 2.48 -11.46 27.59
N THR A 194 2.19 -12.71 27.22
CA THR A 194 1.93 -13.11 25.82
C THR A 194 0.46 -12.91 25.46
N SER A 195 0.12 -12.97 24.16
CA SER A 195 -1.27 -12.84 23.74
C SER A 195 -2.20 -13.89 24.36
N GLU A 196 -1.68 -15.09 24.61
CA GLU A 196 -2.35 -16.24 25.21
C GLU A 196 -2.62 -16.03 26.70
N ASP A 197 -1.62 -15.56 27.45
CA ASP A 197 -1.77 -15.19 28.86
C ASP A 197 -2.85 -14.12 29.02
N ILE A 198 -2.78 -13.08 28.18
CA ILE A 198 -3.76 -11.98 28.17
C ILE A 198 -5.18 -12.50 27.91
N LEU A 199 -5.35 -13.42 26.97
CA LEU A 199 -6.65 -14.00 26.65
C LEU A 199 -7.20 -14.81 27.81
N GLU A 200 -6.37 -15.60 28.48
CA GLU A 200 -6.79 -16.38 29.65
C GLU A 200 -7.29 -15.46 30.77
N LEU A 201 -6.60 -14.35 31.02
CA LEU A 201 -7.00 -13.34 32.01
C LEU A 201 -8.32 -12.67 31.64
N CYS A 202 -8.46 -12.26 30.39
CA CYS A 202 -9.63 -11.51 29.92
C CYS A 202 -10.88 -12.40 29.78
N ASN A 203 -10.74 -13.66 29.36
CA ASN A 203 -11.87 -14.59 29.18
C ASN A 203 -12.58 -14.93 30.50
N ARG A 204 -11.91 -14.75 31.65
CA ARG A 204 -12.52 -14.89 32.98
C ARG A 204 -13.46 -13.72 33.32
N ARG A 205 -13.43 -12.63 32.55
CA ARG A 205 -14.30 -11.46 32.72
C ARG A 205 -15.37 -11.41 31.64
N SER A 206 -16.63 -11.36 32.06
CA SER A 206 -17.79 -11.16 31.20
C SER A 206 -18.45 -9.82 31.50
N PRO A 207 -18.86 -9.03 30.49
CA PRO A 207 -18.85 -9.33 29.06
C PRO A 207 -17.55 -8.94 28.33
N ILE A 208 -17.20 -9.71 27.29
CA ILE A 208 -16.09 -9.38 26.38
C ILE A 208 -16.46 -8.12 25.56
N PRO A 209 -15.57 -7.12 25.46
CA PRO A 209 -15.83 -5.90 24.73
C PRO A 209 -15.97 -6.13 23.22
N LYS A 210 -16.86 -5.38 22.56
CA LYS A 210 -17.05 -5.42 21.09
C LYS A 210 -16.20 -4.40 20.33
N LYS A 211 -15.47 -3.52 21.03
CA LYS A 211 -14.70 -2.42 20.45
C LYS A 211 -13.22 -2.54 20.83
N PRO A 212 -12.27 -2.26 19.91
CA PRO A 212 -10.83 -2.34 20.20
C PRO A 212 -10.38 -1.52 21.40
N GLY A 213 -10.83 -0.27 21.53
CA GLY A 213 -10.46 0.59 22.66
C GLY A 213 -10.82 -0.01 24.02
N ALA A 214 -12.06 -0.49 24.15
CA ALA A 214 -12.53 -1.12 25.39
C ALA A 214 -11.85 -2.48 25.67
N ALA A 215 -11.45 -3.20 24.62
CA ALA A 215 -10.63 -4.41 24.78
C ALA A 215 -9.22 -4.09 25.30
N ILE A 216 -8.59 -3.01 24.83
CA ILE A 216 -7.29 -2.55 25.33
C ILE A 216 -7.40 -2.15 26.81
N ASP A 217 -8.42 -1.36 27.16
CA ASP A 217 -8.66 -0.94 28.55
C ASP A 217 -8.83 -2.17 29.46
N LEU A 218 -9.65 -3.15 29.04
CA LEU A 218 -9.84 -4.41 29.77
C LEU A 218 -8.54 -5.20 29.94
N ILE A 219 -7.72 -5.33 28.90
CA ILE A 219 -6.44 -6.07 28.97
C ILE A 219 -5.53 -5.47 30.05
N PHE A 220 -5.35 -4.15 30.05
CA PHE A 220 -4.50 -3.49 31.03
C PHE A 220 -5.12 -3.51 32.44
N ASP A 221 -6.46 -3.44 32.55
CA ASP A 221 -7.14 -3.63 33.85
C ASP A 221 -6.93 -5.05 34.40
N CYS A 222 -7.04 -6.08 33.56
CA CYS A 222 -6.80 -7.48 33.93
C CYS A 222 -5.34 -7.75 34.32
N LEU A 223 -4.38 -7.15 33.61
CA LEU A 223 -2.96 -7.27 33.95
C LEU A 223 -2.63 -6.56 35.26
N ARG A 224 -3.16 -5.37 35.50
CA ARG A 224 -2.94 -4.64 36.77
C ARG A 224 -3.47 -5.42 37.98
N GLU A 225 -4.57 -6.13 37.83
CA GLU A 225 -5.13 -6.96 38.89
C GLU A 225 -4.38 -8.29 39.08
N ASN A 226 -3.50 -8.66 38.14
CA ASN A 226 -2.72 -9.88 38.18
C ASN A 226 -1.22 -9.57 38.31
N ASN A 227 -0.68 -9.77 39.52
CA ASN A 227 0.73 -9.56 39.85
C ASN A 227 1.71 -10.60 39.24
N ALA A 228 1.29 -11.42 38.27
CA ALA A 228 2.12 -12.42 37.64
C ALA A 228 2.94 -11.89 36.44
N HIS A 229 2.58 -10.74 35.88
CA HIS A 229 3.20 -10.19 34.68
C HIS A 229 3.66 -8.74 34.86
N ASP A 230 4.63 -8.36 34.04
CA ASP A 230 5.05 -6.96 33.91
C ASP A 230 3.91 -6.08 33.33
N GLY A 231 3.89 -4.79 33.72
CA GLY A 231 2.89 -3.81 33.27
C GLY A 231 3.08 -3.36 31.82
N GLY A 232 4.23 -3.69 31.20
CA GLY A 232 4.52 -3.42 29.80
C GLY A 232 4.15 -4.59 28.87
N ILE A 233 3.40 -4.30 27.80
CA ILE A 233 3.03 -5.30 26.77
C ILE A 233 3.72 -4.99 25.45
N PRO A 234 4.39 -5.95 24.78
CA PRO A 234 4.92 -5.77 23.45
C PRO A 234 3.79 -5.45 22.48
N ARG A 235 3.98 -4.45 21.62
CA ARG A 235 2.95 -4.00 20.66
C ARG A 235 2.34 -5.14 19.85
N ARG A 236 3.17 -6.09 19.42
CA ARG A 236 2.73 -7.26 18.66
C ARG A 236 1.77 -8.14 19.47
N GLU A 237 2.11 -8.42 20.73
CA GLU A 237 1.29 -9.25 21.62
C GLU A 237 -0.04 -8.55 21.94
N LEU A 238 -0.02 -7.23 22.16
CA LEU A 238 -1.25 -6.45 22.35
C LEU A 238 -2.15 -6.49 21.10
N TYR A 239 -1.59 -6.35 19.89
CA TYR A 239 -2.39 -6.45 18.66
C TYR A 239 -3.04 -7.82 18.51
N LEU A 240 -2.29 -8.89 18.78
CA LEU A 240 -2.77 -10.26 18.70
C LEU A 240 -3.86 -10.54 19.74
N ALA A 241 -3.66 -10.11 20.99
CA ALA A 241 -4.62 -10.29 22.06
C ALA A 241 -5.95 -9.58 21.76
N VAL A 242 -5.89 -8.30 21.34
CA VAL A 242 -7.10 -7.53 20.97
C VAL A 242 -7.79 -8.16 19.77
N TYR A 243 -7.04 -8.64 18.77
CA TYR A 243 -7.61 -9.32 17.62
C TYR A 243 -8.34 -10.61 18.00
N LYS A 244 -7.71 -11.47 18.78
CA LYS A 244 -8.28 -12.74 19.25
C LYS A 244 -9.49 -12.51 20.16
N LEU A 245 -9.46 -11.54 21.07
CA LEU A 245 -10.62 -11.17 21.92
C LEU A 245 -11.83 -10.71 21.11
N LEU A 246 -11.59 -9.99 20.01
CA LEU A 246 -12.66 -9.47 19.17
C LEU A 246 -13.12 -10.46 18.09
N THR A 247 -12.35 -11.52 17.81
CA THR A 247 -12.66 -12.50 16.76
C THR A 247 -14.07 -13.07 16.88
N PRO A 248 -14.61 -13.43 18.07
CA PRO A 248 -15.98 -13.91 18.21
C PRO A 248 -17.07 -12.91 17.80
N HIS A 249 -16.74 -11.62 17.72
CA HIS A 249 -17.66 -10.54 17.33
C HIS A 249 -17.43 -10.05 15.90
N MET A 250 -16.40 -10.56 15.22
CA MET A 250 -16.18 -10.29 13.81
C MET A 250 -17.13 -11.18 13.02
N THR A 251 -18.06 -10.57 12.27
CA THR A 251 -18.73 -11.28 11.19
C THR A 251 -17.66 -11.77 10.23
N VAL A 252 -17.64 -13.08 10.00
CA VAL A 252 -16.79 -13.71 8.99
C VAL A 252 -17.16 -13.08 7.64
N GLU A 253 -16.42 -12.05 7.21
CA GLU A 253 -16.23 -11.87 5.77
C GLU A 253 -15.59 -13.19 5.34
N PHE A 254 -16.22 -13.92 4.40
CA PHE A 254 -15.65 -15.11 3.77
C PHE A 254 -14.13 -15.01 3.72
N PRO A 255 -13.37 -16.03 4.16
CA PRO A 255 -11.92 -15.89 4.29
C PRO A 255 -11.38 -15.53 2.91
N ARG A 256 -10.95 -14.26 2.74
CA ARG A 256 -10.17 -13.79 1.58
C ARG A 256 -8.73 -14.33 1.64
N ASN A 257 -8.53 -15.40 2.40
CA ASN A 257 -7.27 -15.98 2.83
C ASN A 257 -6.97 -17.27 2.06
N SER A 258 -7.75 -17.60 1.02
CA SER A 258 -7.28 -18.58 0.05
C SER A 258 -6.12 -17.95 -0.71
N THR A 259 -4.98 -18.64 -0.74
CA THR A 259 -3.94 -18.38 -1.73
C THR A 259 -4.63 -18.35 -3.09
N PRO A 260 -4.49 -17.27 -3.89
CA PRO A 260 -5.14 -17.19 -5.19
C PRO A 260 -4.78 -18.43 -5.99
N THR A 261 -5.77 -19.23 -6.34
CA THR A 261 -5.53 -20.40 -7.19
C THR A 261 -5.28 -19.92 -8.63
N PRO A 262 -4.70 -20.75 -9.52
CA PRO A 262 -4.65 -20.42 -10.94
C PRO A 262 -6.01 -20.02 -11.52
N GLU A 263 -7.10 -20.60 -11.01
CA GLU A 263 -8.48 -20.27 -11.36
C GLU A 263 -8.89 -18.88 -10.85
N ASP A 264 -8.47 -18.47 -9.66
CA ASP A 264 -8.68 -17.10 -9.15
C ASP A 264 -7.95 -16.08 -10.01
N ILE A 265 -6.70 -16.36 -10.40
CA ILE A 265 -5.90 -15.51 -11.28
C ILE A 265 -6.54 -15.40 -12.66
N TYR A 266 -7.02 -16.53 -13.21
CA TYR A 266 -7.75 -16.57 -14.47
C TYR A 266 -9.05 -15.76 -14.40
N LEU A 267 -9.83 -15.92 -13.32
CA LEU A 267 -11.07 -15.20 -13.11
C LEU A 267 -10.82 -13.70 -12.97
N ILE A 268 -9.85 -13.27 -12.16
CA ILE A 268 -9.47 -11.86 -12.01
C ILE A 268 -9.02 -11.28 -13.36
N SER A 269 -8.21 -12.03 -14.12
CA SER A 269 -7.76 -11.60 -15.45
C SER A 269 -8.93 -11.44 -16.42
N LYS A 270 -9.88 -12.39 -16.41
CA LYS A 270 -11.11 -12.30 -17.20
C LYS A 270 -11.93 -11.06 -16.80
N LEU A 271 -12.09 -10.82 -15.50
CA LEU A 271 -12.80 -9.65 -14.99
C LEU A 271 -12.10 -8.32 -15.35
N HIS A 272 -10.77 -8.28 -15.38
CA HIS A 272 -10.03 -7.10 -15.86
C HIS A 272 -10.30 -6.83 -17.34
N VAL A 273 -10.33 -7.87 -18.19
CA VAL A 273 -10.69 -7.71 -19.61
C VAL A 273 -12.11 -7.17 -19.76
N GLU A 274 -13.08 -7.77 -19.07
CA GLU A 274 -14.48 -7.32 -19.08
C GLU A 274 -14.65 -5.88 -18.57
N ALA A 275 -13.84 -5.46 -17.60
CA ALA A 275 -13.82 -4.08 -17.11
C ALA A 275 -13.27 -3.11 -18.16
N CYS A 276 -12.19 -3.47 -18.86
CA CYS A 276 -11.64 -2.67 -19.96
C CYS A 276 -12.64 -2.53 -21.12
N ASP A 277 -13.28 -3.64 -21.51
CA ASP A 277 -14.28 -3.64 -22.58
C ASP A 277 -15.50 -2.77 -22.21
N LEU A 278 -16.00 -2.90 -20.98
CA LEU A 278 -17.07 -2.05 -20.47
C LEU A 278 -16.68 -0.56 -20.49
N LEU A 279 -15.44 -0.20 -20.14
CA LEU A 279 -14.97 1.19 -20.19
C LEU A 279 -14.83 1.69 -21.63
N GLY A 280 -14.43 0.83 -22.56
CA GLY A 280 -14.45 1.10 -24.00
C GLY A 280 -15.87 1.40 -24.49
N GLU A 281 -16.84 0.54 -24.16
CA GLU A 281 -18.25 0.77 -24.48
C GLU A 281 -18.79 2.03 -23.82
N MET A 282 -18.44 2.30 -22.56
CA MET A 282 -18.85 3.51 -21.84
C MET A 282 -18.31 4.77 -22.52
N ARG A 283 -17.10 4.76 -23.09
CA ARG A 283 -16.57 5.89 -23.85
C ARG A 283 -17.51 6.29 -25.00
N GLU A 284 -18.06 5.32 -25.70
CA GLU A 284 -18.89 5.55 -26.89
C GLU A 284 -20.38 5.76 -26.56
N THR A 285 -20.89 5.03 -25.57
CA THR A 285 -22.33 4.92 -25.32
C THR A 285 -22.81 5.75 -24.13
N TYR A 286 -21.91 6.24 -23.27
CA TYR A 286 -22.31 7.10 -22.17
C TYR A 286 -22.78 8.47 -22.69
N SER A 287 -23.86 8.98 -22.11
CA SER A 287 -24.45 10.25 -22.54
C SER A 287 -23.65 11.46 -22.01
N TRP A 288 -22.59 11.85 -22.72
CA TRP A 288 -21.67 12.94 -22.37
C TRP A 288 -22.25 14.36 -22.44
N ARG A 289 -23.58 14.56 -22.42
CA ARG A 289 -24.24 15.84 -22.79
C ARG A 289 -23.67 17.08 -22.09
N LYS A 290 -23.22 16.95 -20.84
CA LYS A 290 -22.65 18.05 -20.03
C LYS A 290 -21.12 18.18 -20.09
N ILE A 291 -20.41 17.18 -20.65
CA ILE A 291 -18.95 17.11 -20.65
C ILE A 291 -18.51 16.85 -22.08
N LYS A 292 -18.19 17.91 -22.81
CA LYS A 292 -17.69 17.82 -24.19
C LYS A 292 -16.15 17.87 -24.28
N ASP A 293 -15.50 18.14 -23.16
CA ASP A 293 -14.04 18.18 -23.06
C ASP A 293 -13.48 16.76 -22.98
N GLY A 294 -12.73 16.35 -24.01
CA GLY A 294 -12.10 15.04 -24.10
C GLY A 294 -11.12 14.74 -22.95
N VAL A 295 -10.50 15.77 -22.37
CA VAL A 295 -9.59 15.60 -21.21
C VAL A 295 -10.38 15.19 -19.97
N ILE A 296 -11.55 15.80 -19.75
CA ILE A 296 -12.43 15.46 -18.62
C ILE A 296 -13.12 14.12 -18.84
N GLN A 297 -13.52 13.80 -20.09
CA GLN A 297 -14.05 12.47 -20.42
C GLN A 297 -13.02 11.37 -20.12
N ALA A 298 -11.77 11.56 -20.55
CA ALA A 298 -10.67 10.64 -20.25
C ALA A 298 -10.41 10.51 -18.75
N ALA A 299 -10.51 11.61 -17.99
CA ALA A 299 -10.41 11.58 -16.54
C ALA A 299 -11.52 10.77 -15.86
N TYR A 300 -12.75 10.87 -16.36
CA TYR A 300 -13.89 10.10 -15.84
C TYR A 300 -13.70 8.61 -16.08
N LEU A 301 -13.24 8.23 -17.28
CA LEU A 301 -12.96 6.85 -17.65
C LEU A 301 -11.83 6.26 -16.81
N ALA A 302 -10.72 6.99 -16.63
CA ALA A 302 -9.60 6.56 -15.79
C ALA A 302 -10.00 6.42 -14.31
N ALA A 303 -10.84 7.33 -13.80
CA ALA A 303 -11.40 7.20 -12.45
C ALA A 303 -12.37 6.01 -12.33
N GLY A 304 -13.10 5.69 -13.40
CA GLY A 304 -13.95 4.51 -13.49
C GLY A 304 -13.15 3.21 -13.48
N GLU A 305 -12.02 3.18 -14.18
CA GLU A 305 -11.06 2.07 -14.16
C GLU A 305 -10.58 1.78 -12.74
N ASP A 306 -10.11 2.80 -12.01
CA ASP A 306 -9.69 2.64 -10.61
C ASP A 306 -10.80 2.06 -9.72
N ILE A 307 -12.05 2.47 -9.94
CA ILE A 307 -13.21 1.97 -9.20
C ILE A 307 -13.47 0.49 -9.52
N LEU A 308 -13.48 0.12 -10.81
CA LEU A 308 -13.69 -1.27 -11.23
C LEU A 308 -12.57 -2.18 -10.74
N MET A 309 -11.32 -1.73 -10.83
CA MET A 309 -10.17 -2.48 -10.33
C MET A 309 -10.27 -2.68 -8.81
N ASP A 310 -10.73 -1.67 -8.07
CA ASP A 310 -10.96 -1.83 -6.63
C ASP A 310 -12.12 -2.78 -6.31
N LEU A 311 -13.17 -2.78 -7.14
CA LEU A 311 -14.29 -3.72 -7.01
C LEU A 311 -13.84 -5.17 -7.29
N ILE A 312 -13.04 -5.40 -8.32
CA ILE A 312 -12.52 -6.73 -8.67
C ILE A 312 -11.58 -7.25 -7.59
N ASN A 313 -10.61 -6.42 -7.17
CA ASN A 313 -9.54 -6.87 -6.28
C ASN A 313 -9.93 -6.83 -4.79
N PHE A 314 -10.90 -5.99 -4.41
CA PHE A 314 -11.25 -5.78 -3.00
C PHE A 314 -12.75 -5.86 -2.70
N GLY A 315 -13.61 -6.07 -3.70
CA GLY A 315 -15.06 -6.15 -3.53
C GLY A 315 -15.73 -4.83 -3.12
N LYS A 316 -14.98 -3.74 -3.02
CA LYS A 316 -15.50 -2.41 -2.66
C LYS A 316 -14.55 -1.29 -3.07
N PRO A 317 -15.07 -0.08 -3.37
CA PRO A 317 -14.25 1.09 -3.58
C PRO A 317 -13.45 1.43 -2.32
N ARG A 318 -12.19 1.84 -2.49
CA ARG A 318 -11.27 2.16 -1.39
C ARG A 318 -11.10 3.65 -1.14
N ASN A 319 -11.43 4.48 -2.11
CA ASN A 319 -11.34 5.94 -2.02
C ASN A 319 -12.72 6.58 -2.17
N SER A 320 -12.83 7.84 -1.79
CA SER A 320 -13.99 8.65 -2.12
C SER A 320 -14.04 8.95 -3.63
N ARG A 321 -15.23 9.19 -4.16
CA ARG A 321 -15.42 9.61 -5.57
C ARG A 321 -14.62 10.88 -5.92
N HIS A 322 -14.48 11.79 -4.96
CA HIS A 322 -13.62 12.97 -5.13
C HIS A 322 -12.16 12.55 -5.35
N GLU A 323 -11.64 11.66 -4.52
CA GLU A 323 -10.25 11.20 -4.61
C GLU A 323 -9.97 10.49 -5.93
N TYR A 324 -10.87 9.60 -6.38
CA TYR A 324 -10.73 8.95 -7.69
C TYR A 324 -10.67 9.98 -8.83
N LEU A 325 -11.61 10.93 -8.90
CA LEU A 325 -11.61 11.89 -10.00
C LEU A 325 -10.46 12.90 -9.89
N SER A 326 -10.12 13.36 -8.68
CA SER A 326 -9.06 14.35 -8.46
C SER A 326 -7.66 13.82 -8.79
N ALA A 327 -7.45 12.50 -8.66
CA ALA A 327 -6.23 11.84 -9.13
C ALA A 327 -6.06 12.03 -10.65
N HIS A 328 -7.18 12.23 -11.35
CA HIS A 328 -7.25 12.37 -12.79
C HIS A 328 -7.56 13.78 -13.29
N ILE A 329 -7.37 14.84 -12.51
CA ILE A 329 -7.45 16.21 -13.04
C ILE A 329 -6.34 17.05 -12.41
N GLY A 330 -5.46 17.62 -13.24
CA GLY A 330 -4.32 18.41 -12.77
C GLY A 330 -4.80 19.68 -12.05
N GLY A 331 -4.36 19.87 -10.80
CA GLY A 331 -4.76 21.05 -10.02
C GLY A 331 -6.21 21.05 -9.53
N PHE A 332 -6.88 19.89 -9.52
CA PHE A 332 -8.29 19.78 -9.12
C PHE A 332 -8.56 20.29 -7.71
N THR A 333 -9.37 21.33 -7.61
CA THR A 333 -9.72 21.98 -6.34
C THR A 333 -11.08 21.51 -5.82
N LYS A 334 -11.39 21.84 -4.57
CA LYS A 334 -12.74 21.66 -4.02
C LYS A 334 -13.82 22.40 -4.82
N LYS A 335 -13.47 23.52 -5.47
CA LYS A 335 -14.38 24.29 -6.32
C LYS A 335 -14.70 23.50 -7.59
N ASP A 336 -13.69 22.88 -8.20
CA ASP A 336 -13.87 22.03 -9.39
C ASP A 336 -14.71 20.80 -9.05
N TRP A 337 -14.49 20.19 -7.89
CA TRP A 337 -15.34 19.10 -7.42
C TRP A 337 -16.82 19.47 -7.38
N SER A 338 -17.18 20.68 -6.91
CA SER A 338 -18.58 21.10 -6.85
C SER A 338 -19.25 21.12 -8.23
N VAL A 339 -18.48 21.41 -9.29
CA VAL A 339 -18.95 21.42 -10.70
C VAL A 339 -19.11 20.00 -11.23
N HIS A 340 -18.18 19.10 -10.90
CA HIS A 340 -18.14 17.75 -11.45
C HIS A 340 -18.91 16.70 -10.65
N ARG A 341 -19.20 16.95 -9.35
CA ARG A 341 -19.77 15.99 -8.41
C ARG A 341 -21.00 15.27 -8.95
N GLY A 342 -22.00 16.03 -9.42
CA GLY A 342 -23.26 15.44 -9.88
C GLY A 342 -23.07 14.57 -11.14
N SER A 343 -22.30 15.08 -12.11
CA SER A 343 -22.03 14.36 -13.36
C SER A 343 -21.18 13.11 -13.12
N PHE A 344 -20.18 13.18 -12.22
CA PHE A 344 -19.33 12.03 -11.89
C PHE A 344 -20.09 10.98 -11.06
N GLN A 345 -20.93 11.41 -10.11
CA GLN A 345 -21.82 10.49 -9.39
C GLN A 345 -22.76 9.73 -10.34
N HIS A 346 -23.32 10.43 -11.35
CA HIS A 346 -24.15 9.79 -12.36
C HIS A 346 -23.34 8.81 -13.23
N PHE A 347 -22.15 9.20 -13.69
CA PHE A 347 -21.24 8.31 -14.42
C PHE A 347 -20.93 7.04 -13.62
N VAL A 348 -20.49 7.17 -12.37
CA VAL A 348 -20.18 6.02 -11.50
C VAL A 348 -21.40 5.14 -11.28
N LYS A 349 -22.59 5.71 -11.09
CA LYS A 349 -23.82 4.94 -10.94
C LYS A 349 -24.12 4.08 -12.18
N VAL A 350 -23.97 4.66 -13.37
CA VAL A 350 -24.17 3.92 -14.63
C VAL A 350 -23.10 2.85 -14.82
N LEU A 351 -21.85 3.15 -14.49
CA LEU A 351 -20.74 2.20 -14.53
C LEU A 351 -20.98 1.00 -13.59
N GLU A 352 -21.33 1.26 -12.33
CA GLU A 352 -21.64 0.24 -11.32
C GLU A 352 -22.83 -0.63 -11.75
N GLN A 353 -23.87 -0.02 -12.33
CA GLN A 353 -25.03 -0.75 -12.84
C GLN A 353 -24.64 -1.69 -13.98
N ARG A 354 -23.97 -1.19 -15.01
CA ARG A 354 -23.55 -2.02 -16.16
C ARG A 354 -22.55 -3.09 -15.77
N TRP A 355 -21.67 -2.79 -14.82
CA TRP A 355 -20.76 -3.78 -14.26
C TRP A 355 -21.52 -4.91 -13.56
N ALA A 356 -22.52 -4.59 -12.74
CA ALA A 356 -23.37 -5.61 -12.11
C ALA A 356 -24.14 -6.45 -13.14
N GLU A 357 -24.71 -5.83 -14.17
CA GLU A 357 -25.38 -6.53 -15.29
C GLU A 357 -24.41 -7.50 -16.00
N ARG A 358 -23.17 -7.08 -16.22
CA ARG A 358 -22.14 -7.90 -16.88
C ARG A 358 -21.68 -9.07 -16.01
N LEU A 359 -21.48 -8.83 -14.71
CA LEU A 359 -21.18 -9.89 -13.74
C LEU A 359 -22.31 -10.93 -13.63
N HIS A 360 -23.57 -10.54 -13.82
CA HIS A 360 -24.70 -11.48 -13.83
C HIS A 360 -24.79 -12.31 -15.13
N ALA A 361 -24.20 -11.84 -16.22
CA ALA A 361 -24.20 -12.53 -17.51
C ALA A 361 -23.01 -13.51 -17.67
N LEU A 362 -21.97 -13.37 -16.85
CA LEU A 362 -20.79 -14.23 -16.78
C LEU A 362 -21.04 -15.44 -15.89
#